data_AF-A0AAU5YYR4-F1
#
_entry.id   AF-A0AAU5YYR4-F1
#
_cell.length_a   1.000
_cell.length_b   1.000
_cell.length_c   1.000
_cell.angle_alpha   90.00
_cell.angle_beta   90.00
_cell.angle_gamma   90.00
#
_symmetry.space_group_name_H-M   'P 1'
#
loop_
_entity.id
_entity.type
_entity.pdbx_description
1 polymer ?
#
loop_
_entity_poly.entity_id
_entity_poly.type
_entity_poly.pdbx_seq_one_letter_code
_entity_poly.pdbx_strand_id
1 'polypeptide(L)'
;MTVDGSPPGSSPARLSMDESVGQLVSQLTTDLGQLTRQELALAKAELQAEAKKAGKGAGMLGGAAFAGWMVALFLSLTVMWALDEAMDLIWAALIVAAIWAVVAAVLATTGRKELQEVNPKPDQTVESLKEDAKWLKTRKS
;
A
#
# COMPACT_ATOMS: atom_id res chain seq x y z
N MET A 1 -4.89 -86.82 -32.03
CA MET A 1 -5.07 -86.35 -30.64
C MET A 1 -4.16 -85.14 -30.48
N THR A 2 -4.68 -83.90 -30.61
CA THR A 2 -5.12 -83.01 -29.49
C THR A 2 -3.90 -82.63 -28.62
N VAL A 3 -3.57 -81.38 -28.30
CA VAL A 3 -4.36 -80.20 -27.91
C VAL A 3 -3.54 -78.92 -28.16
N ASP A 4 -4.28 -77.85 -28.42
CA ASP A 4 -3.98 -76.41 -28.45
C ASP A 4 -3.25 -75.84 -27.21
N GLY A 5 -2.68 -74.64 -27.34
CA GLY A 5 -2.09 -73.90 -26.23
C GLY A 5 -1.46 -72.55 -26.60
N SER A 6 -2.09 -71.75 -27.46
CA SER A 6 -1.69 -70.34 -27.63
C SER A 6 -2.26 -69.48 -26.48
N PRO A 7 -1.47 -68.65 -25.78
CA PRO A 7 -2.01 -67.74 -24.77
C PRO A 7 -2.81 -66.60 -25.42
N PRO A 8 -3.90 -66.13 -24.77
CA PRO A 8 -4.71 -65.04 -25.30
C PRO A 8 -3.94 -63.71 -25.25
N GLY A 9 -4.11 -62.92 -26.31
CA GLY A 9 -3.57 -61.57 -26.39
C GLY A 9 -4.04 -60.69 -25.24
N SER A 10 -3.09 -60.23 -24.42
CA SER A 10 -3.28 -59.10 -23.52
C SER A 10 -3.41 -57.83 -24.37
N SER A 11 -4.63 -57.34 -24.53
CA SER A 11 -4.90 -56.04 -25.17
C SER A 11 -4.34 -54.91 -24.29
N PRO A 12 -3.28 -54.18 -24.69
CA PRO A 12 -2.69 -53.10 -23.88
C PRO A 12 -3.40 -51.74 -24.06
N ALA A 13 -4.46 -51.67 -24.87
CA ALA A 13 -5.00 -50.40 -25.38
C ALA A 13 -5.98 -49.65 -24.44
N ARG A 14 -6.41 -50.24 -23.31
CA ARG A 14 -7.35 -49.57 -22.38
C ARG A 14 -6.68 -48.84 -21.22
N LEU A 15 -5.43 -49.18 -20.90
CA LEU A 15 -4.68 -48.52 -19.81
C LEU A 15 -4.05 -47.18 -20.24
N SER A 16 -3.90 -46.93 -21.55
CA SER A 16 -3.23 -45.73 -22.07
C SER A 16 -4.12 -44.48 -22.19
N MET A 17 -5.44 -44.65 -22.38
CA MET A 17 -6.37 -43.52 -22.54
C MET A 17 -6.60 -42.79 -21.21
N ASP A 18 -6.89 -43.53 -20.14
CA ASP A 18 -7.06 -42.96 -18.79
C ASP A 18 -5.75 -42.35 -18.25
N GLU A 19 -4.60 -42.95 -18.58
CA GLU A 19 -3.27 -42.41 -18.25
C GLU A 19 -3.03 -41.06 -18.97
N SER A 20 -3.45 -40.93 -20.24
CA SER A 20 -3.32 -39.67 -20.99
C SER A 20 -4.22 -38.55 -20.45
N VAL A 21 -5.47 -38.82 -20.07
CA VAL A 21 -6.38 -37.79 -19.53
C VAL A 21 -5.87 -37.31 -18.16
N GLY A 22 -5.39 -38.22 -17.32
CA GLY A 22 -4.72 -37.87 -16.06
C GLY A 22 -3.47 -37.01 -16.27
N GLN A 23 -2.69 -37.30 -17.33
CA GLN A 23 -1.48 -36.54 -17.67
C GLN A 23 -1.78 -35.13 -18.20
N LEU A 24 -2.85 -34.95 -19.00
CA LEU A 24 -3.31 -33.63 -19.45
C LEU A 24 -3.84 -32.77 -18.28
N VAL A 25 -4.63 -33.36 -17.36
CA VAL A 25 -5.13 -32.63 -16.18
C VAL A 25 -3.98 -32.23 -15.24
N SER A 26 -2.99 -33.12 -15.09
CA SER A 26 -1.76 -32.83 -14.33
C SER A 26 -0.94 -31.70 -14.95
N GLN A 27 -0.77 -31.70 -16.27
CA GLN A 27 -0.09 -30.61 -17.00
C GLN A 27 -0.85 -29.29 -16.87
N LEU A 28 -2.17 -29.28 -17.07
CA LEU A 28 -2.97 -28.06 -16.94
C LEU A 28 -2.93 -27.49 -15.52
N THR A 29 -3.00 -28.33 -14.49
CA THR A 29 -2.88 -27.89 -13.09
C THR A 29 -1.49 -27.32 -12.80
N THR A 30 -0.45 -27.91 -13.39
CA THR A 30 0.93 -27.43 -13.30
C THR A 30 1.07 -26.07 -13.98
N ASP A 31 0.52 -25.91 -15.18
CA ASP A 31 0.60 -24.67 -15.96
C ASP A 31 -0.19 -23.53 -15.30
N LEU A 32 -1.39 -23.81 -14.78
CA LEU A 32 -2.16 -22.85 -13.98
C LEU A 32 -1.42 -22.46 -12.68
N GLY A 33 -0.76 -23.42 -12.05
CA GLY A 33 0.11 -23.18 -10.90
C GLY A 33 1.33 -22.31 -11.23
N GLN A 34 1.88 -22.44 -12.45
CA GLN A 34 2.95 -21.56 -12.92
C GLN A 34 2.44 -20.16 -13.24
N LEU A 35 1.29 -20.03 -13.91
CA LEU A 35 0.70 -18.75 -14.28
C LEU A 35 0.35 -17.91 -13.05
N THR A 36 -0.32 -18.52 -12.06
CA THR A 36 -0.65 -17.85 -10.79
C THR A 36 0.59 -17.36 -10.04
N ARG A 37 1.67 -18.16 -10.01
CA ARG A 37 2.97 -17.73 -9.45
C ARG A 37 3.58 -16.56 -10.22
N GLN A 38 3.44 -16.55 -11.54
CA GLN A 38 3.93 -15.45 -12.38
C GLN A 38 3.13 -14.16 -12.17
N GLU A 39 1.80 -14.23 -12.10
CA GLU A 39 0.95 -13.08 -11.78
C GLU A 39 1.27 -12.51 -10.40
N LEU A 40 1.46 -13.38 -9.39
CA LEU A 40 1.93 -12.98 -8.07
C LEU A 40 3.31 -12.32 -8.11
N ALA A 41 4.24 -12.88 -8.88
CA ALA A 41 5.58 -12.30 -9.03
C ALA A 41 5.54 -10.94 -9.73
N LEU A 42 4.68 -10.79 -10.74
CA LEU A 42 4.46 -9.53 -11.45
C LEU A 42 3.83 -8.49 -10.54
N ALA A 43 2.73 -8.82 -9.86
CA ALA A 43 2.06 -7.94 -8.91
C ALA A 43 3.01 -7.50 -7.79
N LYS A 44 3.84 -8.43 -7.28
CA LYS A 44 4.88 -8.09 -6.30
C LYS A 44 5.92 -7.13 -6.89
N ALA A 45 6.35 -7.33 -8.13
CA ALA A 45 7.31 -6.44 -8.78
C ALA A 45 6.74 -5.04 -9.02
N GLU A 46 5.47 -4.95 -9.45
CA GLU A 46 4.75 -3.70 -9.65
C GLU A 46 4.57 -2.96 -8.32
N LEU A 47 4.06 -3.64 -7.28
CA LEU A 47 3.97 -3.08 -5.93
C LEU A 47 5.33 -2.60 -5.40
N GLN A 48 6.41 -3.33 -5.65
CA GLN A 48 7.74 -2.92 -5.24
C GLN A 48 8.22 -1.67 -6.00
N ALA A 49 7.94 -1.58 -7.31
CA ALA A 49 8.26 -0.42 -8.12
C ALA A 49 7.47 0.82 -7.67
N GLU A 50 6.18 0.67 -7.41
CA GLU A 50 5.31 1.70 -6.86
C GLU A 50 5.78 2.14 -5.47
N ALA A 51 6.07 1.20 -4.57
CA ALA A 51 6.57 1.48 -3.23
C ALA A 51 7.90 2.24 -3.28
N LYS A 52 8.81 1.90 -4.21
CA LYS A 52 10.06 2.62 -4.39
C LYS A 52 9.83 4.05 -4.91
N LYS A 53 8.90 4.23 -5.84
CA LYS A 53 8.53 5.56 -6.37
C LYS A 53 7.90 6.42 -5.27
N ALA A 54 6.95 5.87 -4.53
CA ALA A 54 6.31 6.52 -3.39
C ALA A 54 7.35 6.86 -2.31
N GLY A 55 8.25 5.92 -1.97
CA GLY A 55 9.32 6.11 -1.00
C GLY A 55 10.31 7.21 -1.41
N LYS A 56 10.68 7.29 -2.70
CA LYS A 56 11.49 8.41 -3.21
C LYS A 56 10.74 9.73 -3.08
N GLY A 57 9.45 9.77 -3.43
CA GLY A 57 8.59 10.95 -3.28
C GLY A 57 8.51 11.42 -1.83
N ALA A 58 8.17 10.51 -0.92
CA ALA A 58 8.13 10.78 0.52
C ALA A 58 9.48 11.24 1.06
N GLY A 59 10.59 10.63 0.62
CA GLY A 59 11.95 11.05 0.99
C GLY A 59 12.27 12.46 0.51
N MET A 60 11.91 12.82 -0.73
CA MET A 60 12.10 14.18 -1.26
C MET A 60 11.25 15.21 -0.49
N LEU A 61 9.99 14.90 -0.19
CA LEU A 61 9.11 15.78 0.59
C LEU A 61 9.61 15.94 2.04
N GLY A 62 10.05 14.86 2.67
CA GLY A 62 10.67 14.91 4.00
C GLY A 62 11.96 15.73 4.01
N GLY A 63 12.82 15.53 3.01
CA GLY A 63 14.03 16.33 2.82
C GLY A 63 13.73 17.82 2.59
N ALA A 64 12.71 18.14 1.79
CA ALA A 64 12.27 19.51 1.55
C ALA A 64 11.70 20.16 2.82
N ALA A 65 10.92 19.43 3.62
CA ALA A 65 10.42 19.92 4.91
C ALA A 65 11.58 20.22 5.87
N PHE A 66 12.58 19.34 5.96
CA PHE A 66 13.76 19.58 6.78
C PHE A 66 14.60 20.77 6.29
N ALA A 67 14.85 20.87 4.98
CA ALA A 67 15.57 21.99 4.39
C ALA A 67 14.83 23.32 4.63
N GLY A 68 13.51 23.33 4.44
CA GLY A 68 12.66 24.49 4.74
C GLY A 68 12.73 24.89 6.23
N TRP A 69 12.72 23.93 7.14
CA TRP A 69 12.91 24.18 8.57
C TRP A 69 14.27 24.82 8.88
N MET A 70 15.36 24.32 8.25
CA MET A 70 16.69 24.91 8.39
C MET A 70 16.75 26.35 7.87
N VAL A 71 16.15 26.63 6.71
CA VAL A 71 16.04 27.99 6.18
C VAL A 71 15.30 28.89 7.15
N ALA A 72 14.18 28.45 7.71
CA ALA A 72 13.40 29.23 8.66
C ALA A 72 14.17 29.50 9.96
N LEU A 73 14.96 28.53 10.44
CA LEU A 73 15.86 28.70 11.59
C LEU A 73 16.93 29.76 11.31
N PHE A 74 17.64 29.69 10.17
CA PHE A 74 18.67 30.67 9.84
C PHE A 74 18.07 32.07 9.63
N LEU A 75 16.93 32.18 8.96
CA LEU A 75 16.21 33.46 8.84
C LEU A 75 15.83 34.03 10.20
N SER A 76 15.41 33.17 11.15
CA SER A 76 15.08 33.62 12.50
C SER A 76 16.29 34.20 13.22
N LEU A 77 17.46 33.57 13.08
CA LEU A 77 18.72 34.09 13.62
C LEU A 77 19.11 35.40 12.95
N THR A 78 18.99 35.48 11.61
CA THR A 78 19.26 36.71 10.86
C THR A 78 18.36 37.86 11.31
N VAL A 79 17.06 37.63 11.46
CA VAL A 79 16.12 38.65 11.93
C VAL A 79 16.44 39.05 13.38
N MET A 80 16.73 38.08 14.25
CA MET A 80 17.09 38.36 15.64
C MET A 80 18.33 39.25 15.73
N TRP A 81 19.39 38.93 14.99
CA TRP A 81 20.63 39.72 14.98
C TRP A 81 20.46 41.07 14.28
N ALA A 82 19.64 41.14 13.23
CA ALA A 82 19.32 42.40 12.58
C ALA A 82 18.52 43.34 13.50
N LEU A 83 17.64 42.80 14.34
CA LEU A 83 16.92 43.58 15.36
C LEU A 83 17.82 43.99 16.53
N ASP A 84 18.81 43.17 16.88
CA ASP A 84 19.77 43.47 17.96
C ASP A 84 20.57 44.77 17.71
N GLU A 85 20.79 45.14 16.44
CA GLU A 85 21.40 46.44 16.09
C GLU A 85 20.53 47.64 16.50
N ALA A 86 19.21 47.44 16.64
CA ALA A 86 18.25 48.50 16.98
C ALA A 86 17.73 48.41 18.43
N MET A 87 17.87 47.28 19.11
CA MET A 87 17.39 47.04 20.48
C MET A 87 18.16 45.92 21.18
N ASP A 88 18.05 45.79 22.50
CA ASP A 88 18.67 44.67 23.23
C ASP A 88 18.22 43.29 22.72
N LEU A 89 19.18 42.36 22.61
CA LEU A 89 19.00 41.00 22.11
C LEU A 89 17.82 40.25 22.73
N ILE A 90 17.53 40.47 24.02
CA ILE A 90 16.40 39.81 24.69
C ILE A 90 15.08 40.23 24.04
N TRP A 91 14.90 41.52 23.73
CA TRP A 91 13.70 42.02 23.08
C TRP A 91 13.61 41.56 21.63
N ALA A 92 14.73 41.53 20.91
CA ALA A 92 14.79 40.97 19.57
C ALA A 92 14.36 39.49 19.55
N ALA A 93 14.89 38.69 20.48
CA ALA A 93 14.55 37.28 20.62
C ALA A 93 13.07 37.07 20.99
N LEU A 94 12.51 37.90 21.87
CA LEU A 94 11.08 37.85 22.23
C LEU A 94 10.16 38.16 21.04
N ILE A 95 10.53 39.11 20.18
CA ILE A 95 9.77 39.43 18.96
C ILE A 95 9.77 38.23 18.02
N VAL A 96 10.94 37.63 17.76
CA VAL A 96 11.05 36.45 16.88
C VAL A 96 10.29 35.26 17.47
N ALA A 97 10.34 35.05 18.79
CA ALA A 97 9.56 34.03 19.47
C ALA A 97 8.05 34.27 19.33
N ALA A 98 7.59 35.52 19.46
CA ALA A 98 6.19 35.87 19.27
C ALA A 98 5.71 35.59 17.84
N ILE A 99 6.53 35.88 16.82
CA ILE A 99 6.23 35.53 15.42
C ILE A 99 6.03 34.02 15.28
N TRP A 100 6.94 33.21 15.81
CA TRP A 100 6.82 31.75 15.78
C TRP A 100 5.62 31.21 16.56
N ALA A 101 5.26 31.84 17.68
CA ALA A 101 4.08 31.48 18.44
C ALA A 101 2.79 31.69 17.62
N VAL A 102 2.71 32.79 16.85
CA VAL A 102 1.59 33.05 15.93
C VAL A 102 1.55 32.02 14.81
N VAL A 103 2.69 31.73 14.17
CA VAL A 103 2.79 30.70 13.12
C VAL A 103 2.34 29.34 13.67
N ALA A 104 2.82 28.95 14.85
CA ALA A 104 2.44 27.70 15.49
C ALA A 104 0.94 27.63 15.82
N ALA A 105 0.35 28.72 16.31
CA ALA A 105 -1.08 28.79 16.58
C ALA A 105 -1.93 28.61 15.30
N VAL A 106 -1.54 29.27 14.20
CA VAL A 106 -2.21 29.12 12.91
C VAL A 106 -2.07 27.68 12.39
N LEU A 107 -0.86 27.12 12.39
CA LEU A 107 -0.63 25.74 11.92
C LEU A 107 -1.40 24.71 12.76
N ALA A 108 -1.39 24.85 14.08
CA ALA A 108 -2.09 23.93 14.99
C ALA A 108 -3.62 24.01 14.78
N THR A 109 -4.16 25.21 14.60
CA THR A 109 -5.61 25.37 14.39
C THR A 109 -6.05 24.89 13.01
N THR A 110 -5.30 25.21 11.94
CA THR A 110 -5.60 24.73 10.59
C THR A 110 -5.42 23.21 10.49
N GLY A 111 -4.31 22.67 10.97
CA GLY A 111 -4.07 21.22 10.96
C GLY A 111 -5.13 20.45 11.75
N ARG A 112 -5.61 21.01 12.87
CA ARG A 112 -6.71 20.41 13.63
C ARG A 112 -8.04 20.42 12.85
N LYS A 113 -8.32 21.45 12.05
CA LYS A 113 -9.52 21.50 11.19
C LYS A 113 -9.45 20.45 10.08
N GLU A 114 -8.32 20.39 9.37
CA GLU A 114 -8.09 19.39 8.32
C GLU A 114 -8.26 17.97 8.86
N LEU A 115 -7.68 17.67 10.03
CA LEU A 115 -7.85 16.36 10.68
C LEU A 115 -9.29 16.05 11.12
N GLN A 116 -10.10 17.06 11.40
CA GLN A 116 -11.52 16.87 11.74
C GLN A 116 -12.39 16.63 10.50
N GLU A 117 -11.98 17.13 9.34
CA GLU A 117 -12.68 16.94 8.07
C GLU A 117 -12.38 15.58 7.42
N VAL A 118 -11.25 14.96 7.78
CA VAL A 118 -10.97 13.57 7.39
C VAL A 118 -11.96 12.65 8.11
N ASN A 119 -12.97 12.14 7.39
CA ASN A 119 -13.82 11.07 7.90
C ASN A 119 -13.10 9.72 7.76
N PRO A 120 -12.63 9.09 8.86
CA PRO A 120 -11.90 7.83 8.78
C PRO A 120 -12.79 6.64 8.44
N LYS A 121 -14.11 6.80 8.44
CA LYS A 121 -15.05 5.79 7.97
C LYS A 121 -15.40 6.10 6.51
N PRO A 122 -15.07 5.22 5.55
CA PRO A 122 -15.65 5.31 4.23
C PRO A 122 -17.14 4.98 4.38
N ASP A 123 -17.97 6.01 4.54
CA ASP A 123 -19.40 5.88 4.84
C ASP A 123 -20.09 4.95 3.85
N GLN A 124 -19.72 5.04 2.57
CA GLN A 124 -20.23 4.19 1.50
C GLN A 124 -19.88 2.70 1.67
N THR A 125 -18.67 2.38 2.15
CA THR A 125 -18.25 0.98 2.39
C THR A 125 -18.91 0.41 3.64
N VAL A 126 -19.12 1.23 4.66
CA VAL A 126 -19.81 0.78 5.87
C VAL A 126 -21.31 0.59 5.61
N GLU A 127 -21.90 1.40 4.73
CA GLU A 127 -23.29 1.28 4.31
C GLU A 127 -23.53 0.05 3.43
N SER A 128 -22.67 -0.21 2.43
CA SER A 128 -22.78 -1.42 1.61
C SER A 128 -22.63 -2.71 2.43
N LEU A 129 -21.67 -2.75 3.37
CA LEU A 129 -21.51 -3.88 4.28
C LEU A 129 -22.70 -4.08 5.23
N LYS A 130 -23.39 -3.00 5.62
CA LYS A 130 -24.64 -3.08 6.41
C LYS A 130 -25.80 -3.59 5.59
N GLU A 131 -25.93 -3.18 4.32
CA GLU A 131 -26.96 -3.69 3.41
C GLU A 131 -26.76 -5.18 3.11
N ASP A 132 -25.53 -5.60 2.84
CA ASP A 132 -25.16 -7.00 2.61
C ASP A 132 -25.48 -7.85 3.85
N ALA A 133 -25.14 -7.37 5.04
CA ALA A 133 -25.48 -8.03 6.30
C ALA A 133 -27.00 -8.13 6.52
N LYS A 134 -27.76 -7.10 6.14
CA LYS A 134 -29.23 -7.07 6.26
C LYS A 134 -29.89 -8.04 5.27
N TRP A 135 -29.38 -8.14 4.05
CA TRP A 135 -29.82 -9.11 3.05
C TRP A 135 -29.59 -10.55 3.51
N LEU A 136 -28.40 -10.85 4.06
CA LEU A 136 -28.08 -12.17 4.61
C LEU A 136 -28.96 -12.57 5.81
N LYS A 137 -29.34 -11.61 6.64
CA LYS A 137 -30.18 -11.85 7.83
C LYS A 137 -31.64 -12.15 7.45
N THR A 138 -32.15 -11.50 6.41
CA THR A 138 -33.53 -11.68 5.90
C THR A 138 -33.71 -13.02 5.20
N ARG A 139 -32.63 -13.62 4.66
CA ARG A 139 -32.66 -14.93 4.01
C ARG A 139 -32.64 -16.11 4.99
N LYS A 140 -32.33 -15.88 6.27
CA LYS A 140 -32.24 -16.92 7.31
C LYS A 140 -33.46 -16.96 8.25
N SER A 141 -34.44 -16.08 8.05
CA SER A 141 -35.76 -16.06 8.71
C SER A 141 -36.84 -16.47 7.74
#